data_AF-A0A0N1J173-F1
#
_entry.id   AF-A0A0N1J173-F1
#
_cell.length_a   1.000
_cell.length_b   1.000
_cell.length_c   1.000
_cell.angle_alpha   90.00
_cell.angle_beta   90.00
_cell.angle_gamma   90.00
#
_symmetry.space_group_name_H-M   'P 1'
#
loop_
_entity.id
_entity.type
_entity.pdbx_description
1 polymer ?
#
loop_
_entity_poly.entity_id
_entity_poly.type
_entity_poly.pdbx_seq_one_letter_code
_entity_poly.pdbx_strand_id
1 'polypeptide(L)'
;MSETSKSIDEKDFDNNLILNNILRGLTMLENSLDRLMRNNFYDRTQYPELYFDVKSLLINIREWISDFKMFSGTENFTYSLSMLLTELSQVIIDLFDVISSENGKKQVSNPSSP
;
A
#
# COMPACT_ATOMS: atom_id res chain seq x y z
N MET A 1 37.89 -17.01 -11.22
CA MET A 1 37.01 -16.06 -10.51
C MET A 1 35.86 -15.60 -11.42
N SER A 2 35.07 -16.51 -12.03
CA SER A 2 34.27 -16.12 -13.22
C SER A 2 32.81 -16.59 -13.31
N GLU A 3 32.35 -17.53 -12.48
CA GLU A 3 30.94 -17.99 -12.53
C GLU A 3 30.14 -17.48 -11.35
N THR A 4 30.74 -17.47 -10.15
CA THR A 4 30.10 -17.00 -8.91
C THR A 4 29.78 -15.51 -8.93
N SER A 5 30.64 -14.68 -9.54
CA SER A 5 30.41 -13.24 -9.68
C SER A 5 29.26 -12.94 -10.64
N LYS A 6 29.20 -13.62 -11.80
CA LYS A 6 28.11 -13.48 -12.76
C LYS A 6 26.74 -13.85 -12.18
N SER A 7 26.66 -14.95 -11.41
CA SER A 7 25.38 -15.37 -10.82
C SER A 7 24.86 -14.43 -9.73
N ILE A 8 25.75 -13.72 -9.05
CA ILE A 8 25.38 -12.75 -8.01
C ILE A 8 24.86 -11.46 -8.66
N ASP A 9 25.52 -10.99 -9.72
CA ASP A 9 25.14 -9.78 -10.44
C ASP A 9 23.78 -9.92 -11.15
N GLU A 10 23.48 -11.08 -11.73
CA GLU A 10 22.18 -11.36 -12.37
C GLU A 10 21.03 -11.45 -11.36
N LYS A 11 21.25 -12.10 -10.21
CA LYS A 11 20.23 -12.26 -9.16
C LYS A 11 19.91 -10.94 -8.45
N ASP A 12 20.90 -10.07 -8.27
CA ASP A 12 20.70 -8.74 -7.69
C ASP A 12 19.94 -7.81 -8.66
N PHE A 13 20.19 -7.93 -9.97
CA PHE A 13 19.43 -7.22 -11.00
C PHE A 13 17.93 -7.59 -10.97
N ASP A 14 17.62 -8.89 -10.88
CA ASP A 14 16.23 -9.38 -10.81
C ASP A 14 15.51 -8.90 -9.54
N ASN A 15 16.17 -8.94 -8.38
CA ASN A 15 15.60 -8.47 -7.12
C ASN A 15 15.28 -6.97 -7.16
N ASN A 16 16.17 -6.15 -7.70
CA ASN A 16 15.94 -4.71 -7.83
C ASN A 16 14.75 -4.41 -8.76
N LEU A 17 14.61 -5.16 -9.86
CA LEU A 17 13.47 -5.03 -10.76
C LEU A 17 12.15 -5.38 -10.04
N ILE A 18 12.13 -6.48 -9.29
CA ILE A 18 10.97 -6.92 -8.50
C ILE A 18 10.57 -5.84 -7.48
N LEU A 19 11.52 -5.35 -6.70
CA LEU A 19 11.25 -4.31 -5.69
C LEU A 19 10.73 -3.01 -6.31
N ASN A 20 11.30 -2.59 -7.44
CA ASN A 20 10.82 -1.43 -8.17
C ASN A 20 9.37 -1.60 -8.67
N ASN A 21 9.03 -2.81 -9.15
CA ASN A 21 7.66 -3.12 -9.56
C ASN A 21 6.70 -3.10 -8.37
N ILE A 22 7.11 -3.60 -7.20
CA ILE A 22 6.32 -3.51 -5.97
C ILE A 22 6.08 -2.04 -5.60
N LEU A 23 7.13 -1.22 -5.52
CA LEU A 23 7.02 0.21 -5.20
C LEU A 23 6.09 0.96 -6.18
N ARG A 24 6.17 0.63 -7.47
CA ARG A 24 5.26 1.17 -8.49
C ARG A 24 3.81 0.74 -8.22
N GLY A 25 3.58 -0.54 -7.91
CA GLY A 25 2.28 -1.08 -7.54
C GLY A 25 1.69 -0.36 -6.32
N LEU A 26 2.47 -0.18 -5.25
CA LEU A 26 2.05 0.55 -4.04
C LEU A 26 1.65 1.99 -4.37
N THR A 27 2.39 2.65 -5.26
CA THR A 27 2.07 4.01 -5.73
C THR A 27 0.76 4.06 -6.52
N MET A 28 0.53 3.09 -7.40
CA MET A 28 -0.72 3.01 -8.15
C MET A 28 -1.92 2.73 -7.23
N LEU A 29 -1.73 1.86 -6.25
CA LEU A 29 -2.73 1.53 -5.23
C LEU A 29 -3.10 2.75 -4.39
N GLU A 30 -2.11 3.45 -3.83
CA GLU A 30 -2.34 4.68 -3.05
C GLU A 30 -3.15 5.72 -3.82
N ASN A 31 -2.75 5.98 -5.07
CA ASN A 31 -3.46 6.93 -5.94
C ASN A 31 -4.91 6.49 -6.22
N SER A 32 -5.16 5.19 -6.28
CA SER A 32 -6.49 4.63 -6.53
C SER A 32 -7.37 4.73 -5.28
N LEU A 33 -6.82 4.46 -4.10
CA LEU A 33 -7.51 4.64 -2.82
C LEU A 33 -7.84 6.11 -2.56
N ASP A 34 -6.91 7.02 -2.84
CA ASP A 34 -7.15 8.47 -2.72
C ASP A 34 -8.32 8.93 -3.62
N ARG A 35 -8.44 8.36 -4.83
CA ARG A 35 -9.59 8.61 -5.72
C ARG A 35 -10.87 8.01 -5.17
N LEU A 36 -10.81 6.78 -4.68
CA LEU A 36 -11.95 6.09 -4.09
C LEU A 36 -12.54 6.89 -2.92
N MET A 37 -11.69 7.41 -2.03
CA MET A 37 -12.14 8.23 -0.91
C MET A 37 -12.85 9.51 -1.37
N ARG A 38 -12.26 10.27 -2.31
CA ARG A 38 -12.89 11.49 -2.85
C ARG A 38 -14.22 11.25 -3.57
N ASN A 39 -14.39 10.05 -4.12
CA ASN A 39 -15.62 9.68 -4.79
C ASN A 39 -16.74 9.37 -3.79
N ASN A 40 -16.41 8.72 -2.67
CA ASN A 40 -17.38 8.28 -1.66
C ASN A 40 -17.69 9.32 -0.57
N PHE A 41 -16.73 10.18 -0.25
CA PHE A 41 -16.82 11.17 0.83
C PHE A 41 -16.64 12.59 0.29
N TYR A 42 -17.22 13.59 0.96
CA TYR A 42 -17.10 15.00 0.56
C TYR A 42 -15.85 15.64 1.17
N ASP A 43 -15.64 15.42 2.47
CA ASP A 43 -14.52 15.95 3.22
C ASP A 43 -13.60 14.84 3.76
N ARG A 44 -12.31 15.16 3.89
CA ARG A 44 -11.30 14.23 4.44
C ARG A 44 -11.58 13.84 5.90
N THR A 45 -12.30 14.67 6.65
CA THR A 45 -12.72 14.37 8.03
C THR A 45 -13.73 13.23 8.12
N GLN A 46 -14.35 12.86 6.99
CA GLN A 46 -15.29 11.75 6.90
C GLN A 46 -14.61 10.44 6.48
N TYR A 47 -13.31 10.46 6.18
CA TYR A 47 -12.62 9.27 5.71
C TYR A 47 -12.49 8.27 6.87
N PRO A 48 -12.73 6.97 6.62
CA PRO A 48 -12.57 5.95 7.65
C PRO A 48 -11.15 5.93 8.20
N GLU A 49 -10.99 5.60 9.49
CA GLU A 49 -9.68 5.45 10.14
C GLU A 49 -8.79 4.44 9.40
N LEU A 50 -9.40 3.33 8.95
CA LEU A 50 -8.73 2.30 8.14
C LEU A 50 -8.05 2.85 6.87
N TYR A 51 -8.55 3.94 6.28
CA TYR A 51 -7.86 4.56 5.14
C TYR A 51 -6.50 5.14 5.56
N PHE A 52 -6.42 5.75 6.74
CA PHE A 52 -5.17 6.28 7.28
C PHE A 52 -4.22 5.18 7.73
N ASP A 53 -4.74 4.05 8.23
CA ASP A 53 -3.96 2.86 8.54
C ASP A 53 -3.31 2.30 7.27
N VAL A 54 -4.07 2.17 6.17
CA VAL A 54 -3.52 1.76 4.87
C VAL A 54 -2.43 2.73 4.42
N LYS A 55 -2.62 4.05 4.55
CA LYS A 55 -1.60 5.05 4.16
C LYS A 55 -0.33 4.90 4.98
N SER A 56 -0.45 4.67 6.28
CA SER A 56 0.70 4.47 7.17
C SER A 56 1.45 3.18 6.83
N LEU A 57 0.73 2.09 6.56
CA LEU A 57 1.34 0.82 6.18
C LEU A 57 2.02 0.89 4.80
N LEU A 58 1.45 1.62 3.84
CA LEU A 58 2.09 1.90 2.55
C LEU A 58 3.41 2.66 2.70
N ILE A 59 3.48 3.63 3.63
CA ILE A 59 4.73 4.34 3.96
C ILE A 59 5.73 3.36 4.56
N ASN A 60 5.33 2.59 5.57
CA ASN A 60 6.21 1.63 6.24
C ASN A 60 6.80 0.62 5.24
N ILE A 61 6.01 0.08 4.32
CA ILE A 61 6.51 -0.88 3.32
C ILE A 61 7.54 -0.21 2.40
N ARG A 62 7.32 1.05 1.99
CA ARG A 62 8.27 1.77 1.13
C ARG A 62 9.58 2.05 1.84
N GLU A 63 9.52 2.50 3.09
CA GLU A 63 10.70 2.71 3.94
C GLU A 63 11.45 1.39 4.12
N TRP A 64 10.73 0.30 4.41
CA TRP A 64 11.33 -1.01 4.61
C TRP A 64 12.04 -1.52 3.35
N ILE A 65 11.41 -1.38 2.17
CA ILE A 65 12.05 -1.72 0.89
C ILE A 65 13.27 -0.83 0.65
N SER A 66 13.18 0.48 0.90
CA SER A 66 14.29 1.42 0.68
C SER A 66 15.50 1.12 1.56
N ASP A 67 15.26 0.92 2.85
CA ASP A 67 16.29 0.83 3.89
C ASP A 67 16.93 -0.56 3.94
N PHE A 68 16.17 -1.61 3.64
CA PHE A 68 16.62 -2.99 3.75
C PHE A 68 16.82 -3.69 2.39
N LYS A 69 16.77 -2.97 1.25
CA LYS A 69 17.00 -3.57 -0.09
C LYS A 69 18.29 -4.37 -0.22
N MET A 70 19.34 -4.04 0.54
CA MET A 70 20.60 -4.80 0.54
C MET A 70 20.45 -6.24 1.05
N PHE A 71 19.36 -6.51 1.78
CA PHE A 71 18.99 -7.84 2.27
C PHE A 71 17.98 -8.56 1.36
N SER A 72 17.66 -8.00 0.18
CA SER A 72 16.66 -8.57 -0.75
C SER A 72 16.96 -10.00 -1.20
N GLY A 73 18.24 -10.41 -1.19
CA GLY A 73 18.66 -11.77 -1.48
C GLY A 73 18.38 -12.79 -0.36
N THR A 74 17.90 -12.36 0.81
CA THR A 74 17.68 -13.22 1.98
C THR A 74 16.22 -13.69 2.07
N GLU A 75 16.03 -14.92 2.55
CA GLU A 75 14.69 -15.48 2.77
C GLU A 75 13.90 -14.67 3.82
N ASN A 76 14.58 -14.22 4.88
CA ASN A 76 13.96 -13.40 5.93
C ASN A 76 13.40 -12.09 5.37
N PHE A 77 14.10 -11.46 4.43
CA PHE A 77 13.62 -10.25 3.78
C PHE A 77 12.34 -10.54 2.99
N THR A 78 12.38 -11.57 2.15
CA THR A 78 11.23 -12.00 1.34
C THR A 78 10.02 -12.36 2.21
N TYR A 79 10.23 -13.09 3.30
CA TYR A 79 9.18 -13.47 4.24
C TYR A 79 8.56 -12.24 4.92
N SER A 80 9.39 -11.33 5.43
CA SER A 80 8.90 -10.12 6.11
C SER A 80 8.15 -9.20 5.16
N LEU A 81 8.66 -9.00 3.93
CA LEU A 81 7.95 -8.23 2.91
C LEU A 81 6.62 -8.89 2.54
N SER A 82 6.58 -10.22 2.44
CA SER A 82 5.34 -10.95 2.16
C SER A 82 4.32 -10.76 3.27
N MET A 83 4.73 -10.84 4.55
CA MET A 83 3.84 -10.57 5.69
C MET A 83 3.26 -9.16 5.63
N LEU A 84 4.11 -8.14 5.39
CA LEU A 84 3.65 -6.75 5.29
C LEU A 84 2.65 -6.55 4.14
N LEU A 85 2.87 -7.20 2.99
CA LEU A 85 1.94 -7.15 1.85
C LEU A 85 0.62 -7.88 2.14
N THR A 86 0.67 -8.97 2.91
CA THR A 86 -0.53 -9.68 3.37
C THR A 86 -1.34 -8.80 4.34
N GLU A 87 -0.68 -8.17 5.31
CA GLU A 87 -1.32 -7.23 6.23
C GLU A 87 -1.97 -6.08 5.47
N LEU A 88 -1.24 -5.47 4.51
CA LEU A 88 -1.78 -4.43 3.65
C LEU A 88 -3.04 -4.88 2.91
N SER A 89 -3.02 -6.10 2.37
CA SER A 89 -4.17 -6.66 1.66
C SER A 89 -5.38 -6.82 2.57
N GLN A 90 -5.18 -7.26 3.82
CA GLN A 90 -6.26 -7.41 4.79
C GLN A 90 -6.89 -6.06 5.17
N VAL A 91 -6.07 -5.06 5.52
CA VAL A 91 -6.59 -3.73 5.90
C VAL A 91 -7.34 -3.07 4.73
N ILE A 92 -6.90 -3.31 3.48
CA ILE A 92 -7.64 -2.85 2.30
C ILE A 92 -9.00 -3.53 2.19
N ILE A 93 -9.07 -4.85 2.37
CA ILE A 93 -10.35 -5.58 2.35
C ILE A 93 -11.29 -5.01 3.40
N ASP A 94 -10.81 -4.83 4.64
CA ASP A 94 -11.60 -4.28 5.74
C ASP A 94 -12.09 -2.84 5.42
N LEU A 95 -11.23 -2.03 4.80
CA LEU A 95 -11.59 -0.70 4.32
C LEU A 95 -12.71 -0.76 3.27
N PHE A 96 -12.66 -1.69 2.33
CA PHE A 96 -13.72 -1.86 1.33
C PHE A 96 -15.05 -2.26 1.95
N ASP A 97 -15.04 -3.10 2.98
CA ASP A 97 -16.25 -3.48 3.71
C ASP A 97 -16.88 -2.26 4.40
N VAL A 98 -16.07 -1.41 5.04
CA VAL A 98 -16.55 -0.16 5.65
C VAL A 98 -17.14 0.78 4.61
N ILE A 99 -16.42 1.06 3.52
CA ILE A 99 -16.90 1.97 2.46
C ILE A 99 -18.20 1.46 1.84
N SER A 100 -18.34 0.14 1.67
CA SER A 100 -19.54 -0.46 1.05
C SER A 100 -20.76 -0.41 1.97
N SER A 101 -20.54 -0.38 3.29
CA SER A 101 -21.60 -0.29 4.30
C SER A 101 -22.11 1.14 4.53
N GLU A 102 -21.23 2.13 4.38
CA GLU A 102 -21.60 3.54 4.50
C GLU A 102 -22.16 4.03 3.16
N ASN A 103 -23.47 4.30 3.11
CA ASN A 103 -24.12 4.85 1.91
C ASN A 103 -23.36 6.11 1.43
N GLY A 104 -22.62 5.98 0.33
CA GLY A 104 -21.85 7.07 -0.28
C GLY A 104 -22.69 8.33 -0.50
N LYS A 105 -22.08 9.50 -0.23
CA LYS A 105 -22.60 10.87 -0.36
C LYS A 105 -24.12 11.02 -0.13
N LYS A 106 -24.59 10.90 1.11
CA LYS A 106 -25.74 11.71 1.55
C LYS A 106 -25.24 13.14 1.79
N GLN A 107 -25.72 14.12 1.00
CA GLN A 107 -25.69 15.50 1.46
C GLN A 107 -26.33 15.51 2.84
N VAL A 108 -25.60 15.96 3.86
CA VAL A 108 -26.24 16.43 5.09
C VAL A 108 -27.14 17.56 4.60
N SER A 109 -28.44 17.28 4.49
CA SER A 109 -29.41 18.31 4.14
C SER A 109 -29.27 19.36 5.23
N ASN A 110 -28.88 20.58 4.85
CA ASN A 110 -28.94 21.71 5.76
C ASN A 110 -30.36 21.70 6.37
N PRO A 111 -30.52 21.57 7.69
CA PRO A 111 -31.80 21.88 8.29
C PRO A 111 -31.99 23.37 8.01
N SER A 112 -32.91 23.68 7.08
CA SER A 112 -33.42 25.03 6.88
C SER A 112 -33.83 25.56 8.24
N SER A 113 -33.01 26.47 8.78
CA SER A 113 -33.29 27.15 10.03
C SER A 113 -34.50 28.08 9.81
N PRO A 114 -35.34 28.25 10.85
CA PRO A 114 -36.69 28.81 10.74
C PRO A 114 -36.75 30.25 10.25
#